data_AF-A0A7S4PZ05-F1
#
_entry.id   AF-A0A7S4PZ05-F1
#
_cell.length_a   1.000
_cell.length_b   1.000
_cell.length_c   1.000
_cell.angle_alpha   90.00
_cell.angle_beta   90.00
_cell.angle_gamma   90.00
#
_symmetry.space_group_name_H-M   'P 1'
#
loop_
_entity.id
_entity.type
_entity.pdbx_description
1 polymer ?
#
loop_
_entity_poly.entity_id
_entity_poly.type
_entity_poly.pdbx_seq_one_letter_code
_entity_poly.pdbx_strand_id
1 'polypeptide(L)'
;GFGGTNTHTLLRAAPAGQVVEAAEVKAPPRVAFLFTGTNSQHTGMGSNLYDTEESFRRALDECAAVLDPLLPAPLLDIIFNKGDNHRGLLDQVHCSQPAIFAVEYALAQMWRARGVEPVLVLGHGIGEYAAAVTAGVMS
;
A
#
# COMPACT_ATOMS: atom_id res chain seq x y z
N GLY A 1 -0.77 21.22 4.25
CA GLY A 1 0.11 21.27 3.08
C GLY A 1 0.01 19.94 2.39
N PHE A 2 -0.41 19.91 1.13
CA PHE A 2 -0.60 18.68 0.37
C PHE A 2 0.74 18.25 -0.23
N GLY A 3 1.34 17.20 0.33
CA GLY A 3 2.54 16.54 -0.20
C GLY A 3 2.18 15.13 -0.64
N GLY A 4 1.53 14.99 -1.79
CA GLY A 4 1.33 13.74 -2.49
C GLY A 4 1.97 13.82 -3.87
N THR A 5 2.69 12.78 -4.28
CA THR A 5 3.28 12.67 -5.61
C THR A 5 2.16 12.67 -6.67
N ASN A 6 2.12 13.70 -7.51
CA ASN A 6 1.14 13.81 -8.59
C ASN A 6 1.55 12.91 -9.77
N THR A 7 1.14 11.64 -9.78
CA THR A 7 1.20 10.83 -11.01
C THR A 7 0.18 11.38 -12.01
N HIS A 8 0.66 12.03 -13.07
CA HIS A 8 -0.17 12.46 -14.19
C HIS A 8 -0.32 11.32 -15.19
N THR A 9 -1.47 10.67 -15.20
CA THR A 9 -1.85 9.74 -16.28
C THR A 9 -2.42 10.55 -17.44
N LEU A 10 -1.66 10.69 -18.53
CA LEU A 10 -2.16 11.29 -19.77
C LEU A 10 -3.03 10.27 -20.52
N LEU A 11 -4.35 10.39 -20.39
CA LEU A 11 -5.30 9.65 -21.22
C LEU A 11 -5.46 10.38 -22.57
N ARG A 12 -5.00 9.76 -23.66
CA ARG A 12 -5.24 10.30 -25.00
C ARG A 12 -6.69 10.03 -25.39
N ALA A 13 -7.48 11.09 -25.54
CA ALA A 13 -8.83 10.98 -26.11
C ALA A 13 -8.76 10.41 -27.54
N ALA A 14 -9.66 9.49 -27.86
CA ALA A 14 -9.86 9.04 -29.23
C ALA A 14 -10.38 10.21 -30.10
N PRO A 15 -10.03 10.29 -31.40
CA PRO A 15 -10.52 11.34 -32.29
C PRO A 15 -12.05 11.39 -32.29
N ALA A 16 -12.62 12.60 -32.18
CA ALA A 16 -14.07 12.79 -32.24
C ALA A 16 -14.64 12.32 -33.58
N GLY A 17 -15.70 11.51 -33.53
CA GLY A 17 -16.39 10.98 -34.73
C GLY A 17 -16.07 9.54 -35.09
N GLN A 18 -15.14 8.87 -34.39
CA GLN A 18 -15.02 7.41 -34.44
C GLN A 18 -15.79 6.80 -33.27
N VAL A 19 -16.96 6.23 -33.54
CA VAL A 19 -17.49 5.16 -32.69
C VAL A 19 -16.56 3.98 -32.92
N VAL A 20 -15.50 3.90 -32.11
CA VAL A 20 -14.77 2.64 -31.97
C VAL A 20 -15.76 1.74 -31.24
N GLU A 21 -16.33 0.75 -31.92
CA GLU A 21 -16.86 -0.40 -31.19
C GLU A 21 -15.76 -0.82 -30.22
N ALA A 22 -16.10 -0.91 -28.93
CA ALA A 22 -15.15 -1.38 -27.95
C ALA A 22 -14.68 -2.75 -28.44
N ALA A 23 -13.47 -2.80 -28.99
CA ALA A 23 -12.88 -4.03 -29.45
C ALA A 23 -12.98 -5.00 -28.27
N GLU A 24 -13.60 -6.15 -28.51
CA GLU A 24 -13.78 -7.19 -27.52
C GLU A 24 -12.44 -7.36 -26.79
N VAL A 25 -12.39 -6.95 -25.51
CA VAL A 25 -11.16 -6.98 -24.72
C VAL A 25 -10.91 -8.44 -24.40
N LYS A 26 -10.26 -9.15 -25.33
CA LYS A 26 -10.01 -10.60 -25.27
C LYS A 26 -9.01 -10.99 -24.19
N ALA A 27 -8.26 -10.04 -23.65
CA ALA A 27 -7.27 -10.28 -22.60
C ALA A 27 -7.75 -9.67 -21.28
N PRO A 28 -7.53 -10.35 -20.13
CA PRO A 28 -7.84 -9.77 -18.83
C PRO A 28 -7.11 -8.41 -18.66
N PRO A 29 -7.70 -7.46 -17.90
CA PRO A 29 -7.10 -6.15 -17.69
C PRO A 29 -5.73 -6.29 -17.03
N ARG A 30 -4.75 -5.56 -17.56
CA ARG A 30 -3.40 -5.49 -16.98
C ARG A 30 -3.41 -4.52 -15.80
N VAL A 31 -3.11 -5.03 -14.61
CA VAL A 31 -3.09 -4.25 -13.36
C VAL A 31 -1.64 -3.89 -12.99
N ALA A 32 -1.43 -2.68 -12.52
CA ALA A 32 -0.18 -2.25 -11.90
C ALA A 32 -0.44 -1.83 -10.46
N PHE A 33 0.46 -2.16 -9.54
CA PHE A 33 0.42 -1.64 -8.16
C PHE A 33 1.39 -0.48 -8.04
N LEU A 34 0.92 0.62 -7.46
CA LEU A 34 1.69 1.82 -7.18
C LEU A 34 1.69 2.08 -5.68
N PHE A 35 2.89 2.06 -5.11
CA PHE A 35 3.16 2.20 -3.68
C PHE A 35 3.60 3.63 -3.38
N THR A 36 3.00 4.23 -2.36
CA THR A 36 3.18 5.63 -1.97
C THR A 36 4.44 5.85 -1.14
N GLY A 37 4.86 7.12 -1.09
CA GLY A 37 5.99 7.53 -0.27
C GLY A 37 5.57 8.00 1.12
N THR A 38 6.51 8.66 1.79
CA THR A 38 6.26 9.33 3.07
C THR A 38 5.16 10.39 2.97
N ASN A 39 4.54 10.70 4.11
CA ASN A 39 3.41 11.63 4.27
C ASN A 39 2.03 11.07 3.84
N SER A 40 1.93 9.79 3.49
CA SER A 40 0.66 9.10 3.31
C SER A 40 0.08 8.53 4.61
N GLN A 41 0.89 8.46 5.67
CA GLN A 41 0.47 7.89 6.94
C GLN A 41 -0.64 8.73 7.60
N HIS A 42 -1.62 8.03 8.18
CA HIS A 42 -2.59 8.63 9.06
C HIS A 42 -3.02 7.62 10.13
N THR A 43 -3.40 8.13 11.30
CA THR A 43 -3.90 7.28 12.38
C THR A 43 -5.09 6.44 11.91
N GLY A 44 -5.09 5.17 12.28
CA GLY A 44 -6.16 4.23 11.95
C GLY A 44 -6.15 3.71 10.52
N MET A 45 -5.11 4.00 9.71
CA MET A 45 -4.99 3.44 8.36
C MET A 45 -5.07 1.91 8.39
N GLY A 46 -5.87 1.34 7.50
CA GLY A 46 -6.06 -0.11 7.42
C GLY A 46 -6.84 -0.77 8.56
N SER A 47 -7.31 -0.03 9.57
CA SER A 47 -8.04 -0.61 10.73
C SER A 47 -9.26 -1.45 10.34
N ASN A 48 -10.15 -0.91 9.50
CA ASN A 48 -11.31 -1.65 9.02
C ASN A 48 -10.91 -2.93 8.26
N LEU A 49 -9.84 -2.87 7.45
CA LEU A 49 -9.35 -4.05 6.72
C LEU A 49 -8.72 -5.07 7.68
N TYR A 50 -8.04 -4.62 8.73
CA TYR A 50 -7.50 -5.50 9.77
C TYR A 50 -8.61 -6.30 10.47
N ASP A 51 -9.76 -5.68 10.72
CA ASP A 51 -10.89 -6.33 11.36
C ASP A 51 -11.65 -7.27 10.41
N THR A 52 -11.75 -6.90 9.12
CA THR A 52 -12.66 -7.56 8.17
C THR A 52 -11.98 -8.49 7.16
N GLU A 53 -10.69 -8.34 6.88
CA GLU A 53 -9.99 -9.04 5.79
C GLU A 53 -8.84 -9.90 6.32
N GLU A 54 -9.03 -11.22 6.32
CA GLU A 54 -8.07 -12.17 6.88
C GLU A 54 -6.68 -12.08 6.22
N SER A 55 -6.61 -11.99 4.89
CA SER A 55 -5.34 -11.89 4.17
C SER A 55 -4.58 -10.60 4.46
N PHE A 56 -5.30 -9.50 4.69
CA PHE A 56 -4.70 -8.23 5.08
C PHE A 56 -4.16 -8.32 6.52
N ARG A 57 -5.00 -8.79 7.45
CA ARG A 57 -4.62 -8.96 8.86
C ARG A 57 -3.37 -9.83 9.00
N ARG A 58 -3.36 -11.00 8.36
CA ARG A 58 -2.24 -11.94 8.43
C ARG A 58 -0.94 -11.29 7.94
N ALA A 59 -0.96 -10.63 6.79
CA ALA A 59 0.22 -9.97 6.25
C ALA A 59 0.70 -8.81 7.14
N LEU A 60 -0.22 -8.06 7.75
CA LEU A 60 0.15 -6.98 8.68
C LEU A 60 0.74 -7.53 9.99
N ASP A 61 0.18 -8.63 10.51
CA ASP A 61 0.69 -9.32 11.70
C ASP A 61 2.09 -9.91 11.45
N GLU A 62 2.34 -10.45 10.26
CA GLU A 62 3.67 -10.91 9.83
C GLU A 62 4.69 -9.76 9.84
N CYS A 63 4.33 -8.60 9.29
CA CYS A 63 5.18 -7.42 9.36
C CYS A 63 5.41 -6.94 10.80
N ALA A 64 4.36 -6.92 11.63
CA ALA A 64 4.46 -6.53 13.04
C ALA A 64 5.44 -7.42 13.80
N ALA A 65 5.38 -8.74 13.61
CA ALA A 65 6.29 -9.69 14.27
C ALA A 65 7.78 -9.40 13.97
N VAL A 66 8.09 -8.91 12.76
CA VAL A 66 9.46 -8.54 12.36
C VAL A 66 9.85 -7.15 12.86
N LEU A 67 8.90 -6.20 12.85
CA LEU A 67 9.17 -4.78 13.11
C LEU A 67 9.10 -4.40 14.60
N ASP A 68 8.27 -5.08 15.39
CA ASP A 68 8.06 -4.76 16.81
C ASP A 68 9.37 -4.69 17.63
N PRO A 69 10.37 -5.58 17.43
CA PRO A 69 11.65 -5.47 18.14
C PRO A 69 12.48 -4.21 17.79
N LEU A 70 12.15 -3.54 16.68
CA LEU A 70 12.89 -2.39 16.15
C LEU A 70 12.17 -1.06 16.41
N LEU A 71 10.94 -1.10 16.92
CA LEU A 71 10.08 0.05 17.11
C LEU A 71 9.97 0.43 18.60
N PRO A 72 9.69 1.71 18.91
CA PRO A 72 9.52 2.16 20.30
C PRO A 72 8.24 1.62 20.96
N ALA A 73 7.31 1.07 20.17
CA ALA A 73 6.05 0.46 20.60
C ALA A 73 5.58 -0.55 19.53
N PRO A 74 4.63 -1.45 19.86
CA PRO A 74 4.08 -2.39 18.87
C PRO A 74 3.52 -1.66 17.65
N LEU A 75 3.79 -2.19 16.46
CA LEU A 75 3.41 -1.58 15.19
C LEU A 75 1.91 -1.28 15.11
N LEU A 76 1.07 -2.23 15.54
CA LEU A 76 -0.38 -2.07 15.51
C LEU A 76 -0.87 -0.99 16.49
N ASP A 77 -0.20 -0.83 17.63
CA ASP A 77 -0.54 0.21 18.61
C ASP A 77 -0.15 1.59 18.08
N ILE A 78 0.96 1.69 17.33
CA ILE A 78 1.37 2.91 16.64
C ILE A 78 0.37 3.27 15.53
N ILE A 79 0.00 2.32 14.66
CA ILE A 79 -0.89 2.57 13.51
C ILE A 79 -2.30 2.91 13.99
N PHE A 80 -2.85 2.13 14.92
CA PHE A 80 -4.22 2.28 15.40
C PHE A 80 -4.35 3.25 16.59
N ASN A 81 -3.23 3.78 17.08
CA ASN A 81 -3.17 4.68 18.24
C ASN A 81 -3.90 4.08 19.46
N LYS A 82 -3.58 2.82 19.78
CA LYS A 82 -4.14 2.11 20.93
C LYS A 82 -3.29 2.40 22.16
N GLY A 83 -3.85 3.10 23.15
CA GLY A 83 -3.17 3.46 24.40
C GLY A 83 -2.73 4.92 24.47
N ASP A 84 -2.42 5.39 25.68
CA ASP A 84 -2.26 6.82 25.95
C ASP A 84 -0.92 7.43 25.48
N ASN A 85 0.09 6.59 25.22
CA ASN A 85 1.48 7.02 24.99
C ASN A 85 1.96 6.92 23.53
N HIS A 86 1.08 6.61 22.57
CA HIS A 86 1.48 6.40 21.16
C HIS A 86 1.18 7.60 20.25
N ARG A 87 0.59 8.65 20.82
CA ARG A 87 0.19 9.85 20.07
C ARG A 87 1.41 10.53 19.47
N GLY A 88 1.39 10.74 18.16
CA GLY A 88 2.48 11.38 17.42
C GLY A 88 3.67 10.47 17.13
N LEU A 89 3.70 9.20 17.59
CA LEU A 89 4.73 8.24 17.17
C LEU A 89 4.65 8.01 15.66
N LEU A 90 3.43 7.87 15.11
CA LEU A 90 3.22 7.67 13.67
C LEU A 90 3.72 8.84 12.81
N ASP A 91 3.91 10.05 13.38
CA ASP A 91 4.49 11.19 12.65
C ASP A 91 6.02 11.15 12.62
N GLN A 92 6.64 10.32 13.46
CA GLN A 92 8.09 10.17 13.50
C GLN A 92 8.54 9.25 12.38
N VAL A 93 9.52 9.70 11.60
CA VAL A 93 9.98 9.02 10.37
C VAL A 93 10.34 7.55 10.58
N HIS A 94 10.96 7.21 11.71
CA HIS A 94 11.36 5.84 12.03
C HIS A 94 10.19 4.91 12.37
N CYS A 95 9.01 5.46 12.70
CA CYS A 95 7.77 4.71 12.86
C CYS A 95 6.89 4.78 11.59
N SER A 96 6.83 5.94 10.95
CA SER A 96 5.97 6.17 9.77
C SER A 96 6.41 5.35 8.56
N GLN A 97 7.70 5.24 8.30
CA GLN A 97 8.21 4.47 7.15
C GLN A 97 7.90 2.97 7.27
N PRO A 98 8.21 2.28 8.39
CA PRO A 98 7.80 0.88 8.57
C PRO A 98 6.29 0.69 8.53
N ALA A 99 5.52 1.62 9.11
CA ALA A 99 4.06 1.55 9.10
C ALA A 99 3.46 1.66 7.69
N ILE A 100 3.95 2.60 6.87
CA ILE A 100 3.52 2.74 5.47
C ILE A 100 3.84 1.46 4.71
N PHE A 101 5.09 0.97 4.81
CA PHE A 101 5.50 -0.27 4.15
C PHE A 101 4.60 -1.45 4.54
N ALA A 102 4.35 -1.66 5.84
CA ALA A 102 3.59 -2.79 6.32
C ALA A 102 2.13 -2.77 5.84
N VAL A 103 1.49 -1.59 5.85
CA VAL A 103 0.12 -1.44 5.33
C VAL A 103 0.06 -1.63 3.82
N GLU A 104 1.02 -1.08 3.08
CA GLU A 104 1.09 -1.24 1.63
C GLU A 104 1.34 -2.68 1.20
N TYR A 105 2.24 -3.38 1.89
CA TYR A 105 2.47 -4.80 1.70
C TYR A 105 1.19 -5.61 1.99
N ALA A 106 0.52 -5.34 3.12
CA ALA A 106 -0.72 -6.02 3.47
C ALA A 106 -1.84 -5.78 2.45
N LEU A 107 -1.94 -4.57 1.87
CA LEU A 107 -2.86 -4.27 0.77
C LEU A 107 -2.53 -5.09 -0.49
N ALA A 108 -1.25 -5.19 -0.85
CA ALA A 108 -0.82 -5.98 -2.00
C ALA A 108 -1.18 -7.46 -1.81
N GLN A 109 -0.87 -8.02 -0.64
CA GLN A 109 -1.18 -9.43 -0.32
C GLN A 109 -2.69 -9.70 -0.31
N MET A 110 -3.51 -8.76 0.18
CA MET A 110 -4.96 -8.85 0.12
C MET A 110 -5.48 -8.91 -1.31
N TRP A 111 -4.99 -8.04 -2.21
CA TRP A 111 -5.41 -8.06 -3.61
C TRP A 111 -4.98 -9.33 -4.33
N ARG A 112 -3.77 -9.82 -4.07
CA ARG A 112 -3.28 -11.09 -4.63
C ARG A 112 -4.09 -12.28 -4.16
N ALA A 113 -4.49 -12.30 -2.88
CA ALA A 113 -5.38 -13.33 -2.35
C ALA A 113 -6.75 -13.36 -3.04
N ARG A 114 -7.18 -12.24 -3.65
CA ARG A 114 -8.41 -12.14 -4.47
C ARG A 114 -8.17 -12.41 -5.96
N GLY A 115 -6.98 -12.88 -6.34
CA GLY A 115 -6.62 -13.19 -7.72
C GLY A 115 -6.21 -11.98 -8.56
N VAL A 116 -6.00 -10.81 -7.95
CA VAL A 116 -5.51 -9.62 -8.66
C VAL A 116 -3.98 -9.62 -8.59
N GLU A 117 -3.34 -10.09 -9.67
CA GLU A 117 -1.88 -10.10 -9.78
C GLU A 117 -1.39 -8.90 -10.61
N PRO A 118 -0.44 -8.10 -10.09
CA PRO A 118 0.13 -6.99 -10.84
C PRO A 118 1.10 -7.50 -11.91
N VAL A 119 1.03 -6.95 -13.12
CA VAL A 119 2.03 -7.16 -14.17
C VAL A 119 3.20 -6.16 -14.07
N LEU A 120 3.06 -5.17 -13.20
CA LEU A 120 4.03 -4.12 -12.94
C LEU A 120 3.85 -3.61 -11.52
N VAL A 121 4.95 -3.35 -10.83
CA VAL A 121 4.97 -2.68 -9.53
C VAL A 121 5.87 -1.46 -9.60
N LEU A 122 5.45 -0.39 -8.94
CA LEU A 122 6.16 0.88 -8.86
C LEU A 122 6.05 1.41 -7.44
N GLY A 123 7.09 2.05 -6.94
CA GLY A 123 7.07 2.69 -5.65
C GLY A 123 7.71 4.07 -5.71
N HIS A 124 7.38 4.92 -4.74
CA HIS A 124 8.01 6.21 -4.57
C HIS A 124 8.62 6.32 -3.18
N GLY A 125 9.95 6.46 -3.07
CA GLY A 125 10.63 6.54 -1.78
C GLY A 125 10.44 5.25 -0.98
N ILE A 126 9.82 5.31 0.22
CA ILE A 126 9.62 4.11 1.04
C ILE A 126 8.76 3.04 0.34
N GLY A 127 7.83 3.45 -0.54
CA GLY A 127 7.03 2.51 -1.33
C GLY A 127 7.85 1.67 -2.32
N GLU A 128 9.09 2.06 -2.66
CA GLU A 128 9.97 1.23 -3.50
C GLU A 128 10.31 -0.11 -2.82
N TYR A 129 10.39 -0.12 -1.48
CA TYR A 129 10.62 -1.35 -0.72
C TYR A 129 9.38 -2.27 -0.80
N ALA A 130 8.18 -1.73 -0.67
CA ALA A 130 6.94 -2.49 -0.84
C ALA A 130 6.82 -3.06 -2.25
N ALA A 131 7.21 -2.27 -3.26
CA ALA A 131 7.30 -2.73 -4.65
C ALA A 131 8.31 -3.86 -4.81
N ALA A 132 9.53 -3.72 -4.28
CA ALA A 132 10.58 -4.73 -4.38
C ALA A 132 10.20 -6.07 -3.73
N VAL A 133 9.58 -6.02 -2.54
CA VAL A 133 9.09 -7.24 -1.86
C VAL A 133 7.93 -7.85 -2.64
N THR A 134 6.99 -7.04 -3.14
CA THR A 134 5.87 -7.53 -3.97
C THR A 134 6.37 -8.18 -5.27
N ALA A 135 7.45 -7.68 -5.86
CA ALA A 135 8.11 -8.28 -7.03
C ALA A 135 8.94 -9.54 -6.70
N GLY A 136 9.10 -9.90 -5.43
CA GLY A 136 9.93 -11.03 -5.01
C GLY A 136 11.44 -10.78 -5.08
N VAL A 137 11.87 -9.53 -5.15
CA VAL A 137 13.29 -9.14 -5.13
C VAL A 137 13.86 -9.19 -3.70
N MET A 138 13.00 -8.97 -2.70
CA MET A 138 13.31 -8.96 -1.28
C MET A 138 12.26 -9.77 -0.50
N SER A 139 12.59 -10.16 0.74
CA SER A 139 11.72 -10.90 1.66
C SER A 139 11.81 -10.34 3.07
#